data_AF-A0AAW6AXL5-F1
#
_entry.id   AF-A0AAW6AXL5-F1
#
_cell.length_a   1.000
_cell.length_b   1.000
_cell.length_c   1.000
_cell.angle_alpha   90.00
_cell.angle_beta   90.00
_cell.angle_gamma   90.00
#
_symmetry.space_group_name_H-M   'P 1'
#
loop_
_entity.id
_entity.type
_entity.pdbx_description
1 polymer ?
#
loop_
_entity_poly.entity_id
_entity_poly.type
_entity_poly.pdbx_seq_one_letter_code
_entity_poly.pdbx_strand_id
1 'polypeptide(L)'
;MADGLLDMIIQSADFEKLNVKPGDVLKGKLYVGPDGQVHAGEMEDRGSPTLYIDLNGRLTLPAGKYDGGEVRQSISTMEETHVTPGSKQITVYTDGVYMTGNIVVDKLTNLLPENIKLGEYVGGVGPGSWQGYIVTDPKTFYYRGTFAPGQSISDYIAYDYGSYKADRIEDRKYMEFHAIKLGSSGGNMVYSVFNAPIDLTYVNKLVIEYSVYMPGSATTFFEAFITREKNIRYQAVDSLSIASQSVEITKKDTSGTIRTMEINVSALSRSAYLSLFVSFTVDTFKLFLHSVKFE
;
A
#
# COMPACT_ATOMS: atom_id res chain seq x y z
N MET A 1 -1.40 -72.37 85.20
CA MET A 1 -1.35 -71.96 83.79
C MET A 1 -0.79 -70.56 83.80
N ALA A 2 0.52 -70.46 83.63
CA ALA A 2 1.29 -69.25 83.86
C ALA A 2 1.30 -68.38 82.59
N ASP A 3 1.23 -67.08 82.85
CA ASP A 3 1.55 -65.93 81.99
C ASP A 3 2.30 -66.25 80.69
N GLY A 4 1.64 -65.95 79.58
CA GLY A 4 2.28 -65.64 78.30
C GLY A 4 2.19 -64.15 78.03
N LEU A 5 2.43 -63.32 79.06
CA LEU A 5 2.78 -61.92 78.87
C LEU A 5 4.03 -61.94 77.98
N LEU A 6 3.95 -61.31 76.82
CA LEU A 6 5.11 -61.08 75.97
C LEU A 6 5.97 -59.98 76.62
N ASP A 7 6.41 -60.21 77.85
CA ASP A 7 7.64 -59.64 78.40
C ASP A 7 8.76 -60.30 77.63
N MET A 8 8.93 -59.85 76.38
CA MET A 8 10.23 -59.94 75.76
C MET A 8 11.15 -59.15 76.68
N ILE A 9 11.94 -59.88 77.45
CA ILE A 9 13.07 -59.38 78.22
C ILE A 9 13.99 -58.68 77.20
N ILE A 10 13.73 -57.40 77.00
CA ILE A 10 14.63 -56.44 76.39
C ILE A 10 15.71 -56.17 77.44
N GLN A 11 16.57 -57.15 77.70
CA GLN A 11 17.80 -56.91 78.49
C GLN A 11 19.06 -56.91 77.60
N SER A 12 18.90 -56.94 76.27
CA SER A 12 20.02 -56.80 75.33
C SER A 12 19.64 -56.22 73.96
N ALA A 13 18.50 -55.53 73.84
CA ALA A 13 18.23 -54.81 72.59
C ALA A 13 19.07 -53.52 72.59
N ASP A 14 20.01 -53.46 71.65
CA ASP A 14 20.81 -52.27 71.37
C ASP A 14 19.96 -51.25 70.61
N PHE A 15 19.30 -50.36 71.35
CA PHE A 15 18.49 -49.28 70.78
C PHE A 15 19.32 -48.08 70.31
N GLU A 16 20.59 -47.98 70.72
CA GLU A 16 21.46 -46.85 70.34
C GLU A 16 21.69 -46.79 68.82
N LYS A 17 21.51 -47.91 68.11
CA LYS A 17 21.59 -47.99 66.65
C LYS A 17 20.31 -47.59 65.92
N LEU A 18 19.18 -47.40 66.61
CA LEU A 18 17.96 -46.90 65.99
C LEU A 18 18.15 -45.42 65.62
N ASN A 19 17.75 -45.03 64.42
CA ASN A 19 17.86 -43.66 63.91
C ASN A 19 16.52 -43.10 63.41
N VAL A 20 15.41 -43.79 63.73
CA VAL A 20 14.05 -43.42 63.37
C VAL A 20 13.64 -42.16 64.12
N LYS A 21 13.22 -41.14 63.39
CA LYS A 21 12.69 -39.88 63.92
C LYS A 21 11.17 -39.87 63.83
N PRO A 22 10.47 -38.99 64.55
CA PRO A 22 9.01 -38.88 64.45
C PRO A 22 8.53 -38.68 63.01
N GLY A 23 9.26 -37.90 62.21
CA GLY A 23 8.96 -37.65 60.79
C GLY A 23 9.20 -38.83 59.84
N ASP A 24 9.76 -39.95 60.29
CA ASP A 24 9.98 -41.15 59.47
C ASP A 24 8.82 -42.15 59.57
N VAL A 25 7.89 -41.92 60.51
CA VAL A 25 6.80 -42.83 60.84
C VAL A 25 5.47 -42.13 60.61
N LEU A 26 4.53 -42.82 59.97
CA LEU A 26 3.21 -42.27 59.66
C LEU A 26 2.47 -41.81 60.91
N LYS A 27 1.78 -40.69 60.79
CA LYS A 27 0.93 -40.14 61.84
C LYS A 27 -0.08 -41.18 62.30
N GLY A 28 -0.18 -41.35 63.62
CA GLY A 28 -1.04 -42.36 64.25
C GLY A 28 -0.45 -43.79 64.27
N LYS A 29 0.78 -44.00 63.80
CA LYS A 29 1.56 -45.23 64.04
C LYS A 29 2.55 -45.00 65.18
N LEU A 30 2.94 -46.10 65.83
CA LEU A 30 3.88 -46.09 66.95
C LEU A 30 5.22 -46.70 66.51
N TYR A 31 6.32 -46.22 67.08
CA TYR A 31 7.65 -46.78 66.90
C TYR A 31 8.44 -46.73 68.21
N VAL A 32 9.49 -47.56 68.32
CA VAL A 32 10.42 -47.54 69.45
C VAL A 32 11.61 -46.65 69.08
N GLY A 33 11.91 -45.66 69.92
CA GLY A 33 13.00 -44.72 69.73
C GLY A 33 14.36 -45.24 70.22
N PRO A 34 15.44 -44.48 70.00
CA PRO A 34 16.78 -44.83 70.49
C PRO A 34 16.87 -44.83 72.03
N ASP A 35 15.93 -44.14 72.68
CA ASP A 35 15.72 -44.12 74.13
C ASP A 35 14.98 -45.36 74.66
N GLY A 36 14.63 -46.30 73.78
CA GLY A 36 13.87 -47.51 74.11
C GLY A 36 12.39 -47.23 74.43
N GLN A 37 11.90 -46.00 74.27
CA GLN A 37 10.52 -45.62 74.55
C GLN A 37 9.65 -45.70 73.29
N VAL A 38 8.34 -45.82 73.50
CA VAL A 38 7.36 -45.81 72.41
C VAL A 38 6.97 -44.36 72.10
N HIS A 39 7.12 -43.97 70.84
CA HIS A 39 6.79 -42.66 70.31
C HIS A 39 5.74 -42.76 69.21
N ALA A 40 5.01 -41.68 68.97
CA ALA A 40 4.08 -41.57 67.85
C ALA A 40 4.77 -40.97 66.62
N GLY A 41 4.44 -41.48 65.43
CA GLY A 41 4.85 -40.89 64.17
C GLY A 41 4.17 -39.55 63.87
N GLU A 42 4.85 -38.72 63.10
CA GLU A 42 4.41 -37.38 62.68
C GLU A 42 4.34 -37.21 61.16
N MET A 43 4.76 -38.21 60.37
CA MET A 43 4.71 -38.13 58.90
C MET A 43 3.26 -38.11 58.41
N GLU A 44 2.83 -36.99 57.83
CA GLU A 44 1.52 -36.86 57.21
C GLU A 44 1.41 -37.78 55.98
N ASP A 45 0.28 -38.48 55.84
CA ASP A 45 -0.08 -39.21 54.63
C ASP A 45 -0.81 -38.27 53.67
N ARG A 46 -0.26 -38.08 52.48
CA ARG A 46 -0.76 -37.19 51.42
C ARG A 46 -1.52 -37.94 50.34
N GLY A 47 -1.53 -39.28 50.37
CA GLY A 47 -2.20 -40.13 49.37
C GLY A 47 -1.75 -39.84 47.93
N SER A 48 -2.71 -39.80 47.00
CA SER A 48 -2.47 -39.58 45.56
C SER A 48 -3.18 -38.33 45.04
N PRO A 49 -2.64 -37.12 45.27
CA PRO A 49 -3.32 -35.88 44.95
C PRO A 49 -3.32 -35.56 43.44
N THR A 50 -4.29 -34.76 43.01
CA THR A 50 -4.27 -34.04 41.73
C THR A 50 -3.90 -32.58 41.98
N LEU A 51 -2.79 -32.14 41.40
CA LEU A 51 -2.23 -30.80 41.60
C LEU A 51 -2.30 -30.01 40.28
N TYR A 52 -2.39 -28.69 40.37
CA TYR A 52 -2.47 -27.81 39.20
C TYR A 52 -1.28 -26.85 39.18
N ILE A 53 -0.71 -26.63 37.99
CA ILE A 53 0.39 -25.69 37.79
C ILE A 53 0.09 -24.74 36.63
N ASP A 54 0.23 -23.44 36.90
CA ASP A 54 0.09 -22.40 35.88
C ASP A 54 1.27 -22.39 34.91
N LEU A 55 1.10 -21.71 33.77
CA LEU A 55 2.17 -21.53 32.78
C LEU A 55 3.39 -20.84 33.43
N ASN A 56 4.58 -21.43 33.29
CA ASN A 56 5.81 -20.99 33.96
C ASN A 56 5.73 -20.95 35.51
N GLY A 57 4.73 -21.60 36.09
CA GLY A 57 4.53 -21.69 37.54
C GLY A 57 5.51 -22.63 38.23
N ARG A 58 5.46 -22.62 39.56
CA ARG A 58 6.18 -23.60 40.41
C ARG A 58 5.20 -24.18 41.41
N LEU A 59 5.33 -25.48 41.66
CA LEU A 59 4.53 -26.22 42.62
C LEU A 59 5.43 -26.74 43.73
N THR A 60 5.17 -26.31 44.97
CA THR A 60 5.89 -26.79 46.16
C THR A 60 5.13 -27.95 46.78
N LEU A 61 5.77 -29.10 46.89
CA LEU A 61 5.20 -30.26 47.56
C LEU A 61 5.56 -30.23 49.05
N PRO A 62 4.57 -30.27 49.97
CA PRO A 62 4.87 -30.39 51.39
C PRO A 62 5.42 -31.79 51.71
N ALA A 63 6.22 -31.89 52.78
CA ALA A 63 6.72 -33.16 53.28
C ALA A 63 5.56 -34.11 53.71
N GLY A 64 5.80 -35.41 53.55
CA GLY A 64 4.84 -36.48 53.85
C GLY A 64 5.01 -37.68 52.92
N LYS A 65 4.23 -38.73 53.18
CA LYS A 65 4.14 -39.92 52.31
C LYS A 65 3.15 -39.67 51.17
N TYR A 66 3.53 -40.03 49.94
CA TYR A 66 2.64 -40.01 48.78
C TYR A 66 2.53 -41.41 48.19
N ASP A 67 1.33 -41.79 47.77
CA ASP A 67 1.03 -43.09 47.15
C ASP A 67 0.85 -42.98 45.62
N GLY A 68 1.12 -41.80 45.04
CA GLY A 68 0.96 -41.50 43.62
C GLY A 68 0.50 -40.05 43.42
N GLY A 69 -0.12 -39.77 42.27
CA GLY A 69 -0.73 -38.46 41.99
C GLY A 69 -0.64 -38.06 40.51
N GLU A 70 -1.26 -36.93 40.18
CA GLU A 70 -1.23 -36.33 38.84
C GLU A 70 -0.97 -34.83 38.97
N VAL A 71 -0.17 -34.26 38.06
CA VAL A 71 -0.06 -32.81 37.88
C VAL A 71 -0.73 -32.45 36.57
N ARG A 72 -1.73 -31.56 36.63
CA ARG A 72 -2.45 -31.04 35.48
C ARG A 72 -2.05 -29.61 35.20
N GLN A 73 -2.01 -29.29 33.91
CA GLN A 73 -1.83 -27.94 33.42
C GLN A 73 -2.79 -27.75 32.26
N SER A 74 -3.58 -26.68 32.31
CA SER A 74 -4.50 -26.30 31.25
C SER A 74 -4.07 -24.94 30.73
N ILE A 75 -3.45 -24.92 29.56
CA ILE A 75 -3.04 -23.69 28.88
C ILE A 75 -3.92 -23.54 27.66
N SER A 76 -4.55 -22.38 27.51
CA SER A 76 -5.29 -22.06 26.30
C SER A 76 -4.36 -22.13 25.09
N THR A 77 -4.78 -22.81 24.04
CA THR A 77 -3.99 -22.93 22.81
C THR A 77 -4.46 -21.93 21.76
N MET A 78 -3.53 -21.44 20.95
CA MET A 78 -3.83 -20.65 19.77
C MET A 78 -3.30 -21.37 18.54
N GLU A 79 -4.21 -21.68 17.62
CA GLU A 79 -3.90 -22.34 16.35
C GLU A 79 -3.29 -21.33 15.35
N GLU A 80 -3.08 -21.79 14.12
CA GLU A 80 -2.55 -20.94 13.04
C GLU A 80 -3.39 -19.68 12.85
N THR A 81 -2.71 -18.55 12.66
CA THR A 81 -3.35 -17.24 12.46
C THR A 81 -2.75 -16.56 11.25
N HIS A 82 -3.62 -16.09 10.36
CA HIS A 82 -3.26 -15.30 9.20
C HIS A 82 -3.39 -13.80 9.48
N VAL A 83 -2.39 -13.04 9.07
CA VAL A 83 -2.33 -11.58 9.19
C VAL A 83 -2.14 -10.99 7.80
N THR A 84 -3.18 -10.35 7.28
CA THR A 84 -3.07 -9.58 6.04
C THR A 84 -2.58 -8.16 6.35
N PRO A 85 -1.43 -7.70 5.84
CA PRO A 85 -0.93 -6.36 6.09
C PRO A 85 -1.86 -5.27 5.54
N GLY A 86 -1.98 -4.17 6.27
CA GLY A 86 -2.73 -2.99 5.85
C GLY A 86 -2.08 -1.70 6.32
N SER A 87 -2.75 -0.57 6.13
CA SER A 87 -2.25 0.76 6.55
C SER A 87 -2.36 1.02 8.06
N LYS A 88 -2.99 0.12 8.81
CA LYS A 88 -3.20 0.23 10.26
C LYS A 88 -2.35 -0.79 11.00
N GLN A 89 -2.01 -0.46 12.24
CA GLN A 89 -1.34 -1.39 13.14
C GLN A 89 -2.23 -2.62 13.37
N ILE A 90 -1.60 -3.79 13.34
CA ILE A 90 -2.21 -5.07 13.71
C ILE A 90 -1.43 -5.60 14.91
N THR A 91 -2.14 -5.98 15.97
CA THR A 91 -1.55 -6.56 17.18
C THR A 91 -2.07 -7.99 17.32
N VAL A 92 -1.15 -8.96 17.37
CA VAL A 92 -1.47 -10.37 17.66
C VAL A 92 -1.28 -10.58 19.17
N TYR A 93 -2.36 -10.92 19.87
CA TYR A 93 -2.35 -11.12 21.31
C TYR A 93 -1.96 -12.56 21.63
N THR A 94 -0.72 -12.77 22.07
CA THR A 94 -0.16 -14.10 22.40
C THR A 94 0.06 -14.29 23.91
N ASP A 95 -0.44 -13.38 24.74
CA ASP A 95 -0.28 -13.48 26.18
C ASP A 95 -1.14 -14.61 26.76
N GLY A 96 -0.57 -15.41 27.67
CA GLY A 96 -1.25 -16.51 28.35
C GLY A 96 -1.66 -17.71 27.49
N VAL A 97 -1.25 -17.77 26.20
CA VAL A 97 -1.58 -18.87 25.29
C VAL A 97 -0.35 -19.63 24.81
N TYR A 98 -0.53 -20.92 24.53
CA TYR A 98 0.46 -21.76 23.87
C TYR A 98 0.17 -21.83 22.37
N MET A 99 1.10 -21.33 21.55
CA MET A 99 0.95 -21.33 20.09
C MET A 99 1.21 -22.75 19.54
N THR A 100 0.19 -23.37 18.95
CA THR A 100 0.30 -24.68 18.30
C THR A 100 0.41 -24.57 16.78
N GLY A 101 0.15 -23.38 16.22
CA GLY A 101 0.31 -23.07 14.80
C GLY A 101 1.21 -21.85 14.55
N ASN A 102 1.52 -21.62 13.27
CA ASN A 102 2.30 -20.46 12.85
C ASN A 102 1.46 -19.18 12.87
N ILE A 103 2.13 -18.03 12.98
CA ILE A 103 1.56 -16.76 12.55
C ILE A 103 2.05 -16.52 11.13
N VAL A 104 1.14 -16.54 10.17
CA VAL A 104 1.44 -16.35 8.75
C VAL A 104 1.06 -14.94 8.35
N VAL A 105 2.02 -14.18 7.82
CA VAL A 105 1.73 -12.87 7.22
C VAL A 105 1.44 -13.07 5.75
N ASP A 106 0.23 -12.72 5.32
CA ASP A 106 -0.20 -12.95 3.94
C ASP A 106 0.57 -12.09 2.96
N LYS A 107 0.91 -12.70 1.81
CA LYS A 107 1.50 -11.97 0.69
C LYS A 107 0.48 -11.00 0.09
N LEU A 108 0.89 -9.75 -0.04
CA LEU A 108 0.18 -8.77 -0.88
C LEU A 108 0.54 -9.02 -2.35
N THR A 109 -0.36 -9.64 -3.11
CA THR A 109 -0.12 -9.98 -4.53
C THR A 109 0.11 -8.77 -5.43
N ASN A 110 -0.44 -7.62 -5.05
CA ASN A 110 -0.28 -6.35 -5.77
C ASN A 110 0.90 -5.50 -5.30
N LEU A 111 1.69 -5.95 -4.30
CA LEU A 111 2.91 -5.29 -3.89
C LEU A 111 4.03 -5.60 -4.89
N LEU A 112 3.95 -4.93 -6.04
CA LEU A 112 4.84 -5.07 -7.19
C LEU A 112 5.46 -3.70 -7.52
N PRO A 113 6.70 -3.64 -8.06
CA PRO A 113 7.32 -2.37 -8.45
C PRO A 113 6.43 -1.49 -9.35
N GLU A 114 5.66 -2.09 -10.26
CA GLU A 114 4.73 -1.40 -11.17
C GLU A 114 3.53 -0.69 -10.51
N ASN A 115 3.25 -1.00 -9.24
CA ASN A 115 2.23 -0.33 -8.43
C ASN A 115 2.83 0.61 -7.38
N ILE A 116 4.16 0.66 -7.27
CA ILE A 116 4.89 1.50 -6.33
C ILE A 116 5.42 2.72 -7.07
N LYS A 117 5.25 3.90 -6.46
CA LYS A 117 5.71 5.17 -7.03
C LYS A 117 7.19 5.11 -7.43
N LEU A 118 7.50 5.72 -8.58
CA LEU A 118 8.84 5.70 -9.18
C LEU A 118 9.94 6.05 -8.17
N GLY A 119 10.90 5.14 -8.02
CA GLY A 119 12.06 5.32 -7.13
C GLY A 119 11.80 5.01 -5.65
N GLU A 120 10.55 4.77 -5.24
CA GLU A 120 10.19 4.45 -3.86
C GLU A 120 10.27 2.94 -3.57
N TYR A 121 10.31 2.58 -2.29
CA TYR A 121 10.25 1.20 -1.82
C TYR A 121 9.10 1.02 -0.82
N VAL A 122 8.39 -0.10 -0.89
CA VAL A 122 7.33 -0.46 0.07
C VAL A 122 7.53 -1.91 0.50
N GLY A 123 7.68 -2.14 1.81
CA GLY A 123 7.86 -3.49 2.35
C GLY A 123 9.09 -4.23 1.78
N GLY A 124 10.15 -3.49 1.42
CA GLY A 124 11.35 -4.05 0.78
C GLY A 124 11.22 -4.30 -0.72
N VAL A 125 10.03 -4.13 -1.31
CA VAL A 125 9.80 -4.22 -2.76
C VAL A 125 10.09 -2.87 -3.39
N GLY A 126 10.95 -2.86 -4.41
CA GLY A 126 11.31 -1.67 -5.18
C GLY A 126 12.63 -1.84 -5.96
N PRO A 127 13.10 -0.79 -6.66
CA PRO A 127 12.48 0.52 -6.71
C PRO A 127 11.18 0.47 -7.53
N GLY A 128 10.19 1.27 -7.13
CA GLY A 128 8.93 1.41 -7.86
C GLY A 128 9.15 1.92 -9.28
N SER A 129 8.27 1.54 -10.20
CA SER A 129 8.27 1.97 -11.60
C SER A 129 6.98 2.73 -11.98
N TRP A 130 6.00 2.81 -11.08
CA TRP A 130 4.75 3.53 -11.32
C TRP A 130 5.00 5.03 -11.32
N GLN A 131 4.84 5.69 -12.47
CA GLN A 131 5.12 7.12 -12.58
C GLN A 131 3.94 8.03 -12.22
N GLY A 132 2.73 7.47 -12.04
CA GLY A 132 1.61 8.13 -11.39
C GLY A 132 1.32 9.56 -11.85
N TYR A 133 0.96 9.75 -13.11
CA TYR A 133 0.55 11.05 -13.63
C TYR A 133 -0.89 11.38 -13.20
N ILE A 134 -1.18 11.42 -11.90
CA ILE A 134 -2.50 11.82 -11.41
C ILE A 134 -2.60 13.34 -11.53
N VAL A 135 -3.63 13.80 -12.23
CA VAL A 135 -4.01 15.21 -12.25
C VAL A 135 -5.10 15.42 -11.21
N THR A 136 -4.77 16.09 -10.11
CA THR A 136 -5.75 16.50 -9.09
C THR A 136 -6.06 17.99 -9.13
N ASP A 137 -5.17 18.79 -9.71
CA ASP A 137 -5.33 20.23 -9.87
C ASP A 137 -6.24 20.54 -11.09
N PRO A 138 -7.40 21.20 -10.89
CA PRO A 138 -8.28 21.57 -12.00
C PRO A 138 -7.66 22.58 -12.98
N LYS A 139 -6.59 23.30 -12.59
CA LYS A 139 -5.84 24.19 -13.49
C LYS A 139 -4.89 23.43 -14.41
N THR A 140 -4.63 22.15 -14.15
CA THR A 140 -3.89 21.27 -15.07
C THR A 140 -4.89 20.51 -15.93
N PHE A 141 -5.10 20.93 -17.16
CA PHE A 141 -6.07 20.27 -18.04
C PHE A 141 -5.62 18.90 -18.49
N TYR A 142 -4.32 18.74 -18.71
CA TYR A 142 -3.73 17.52 -19.22
C TYR A 142 -2.28 17.38 -18.74
N TYR A 143 -1.90 16.18 -18.31
CA TYR A 143 -0.52 15.85 -17.95
C TYR A 143 -0.20 14.41 -18.30
N ARG A 144 0.72 14.21 -19.26
CA ARG A 144 1.35 12.93 -19.59
C ARG A 144 0.37 11.75 -19.72
N GLY A 145 -0.70 11.93 -20.50
CA GLY A 145 -1.71 10.91 -20.78
C GLY A 145 -2.97 11.02 -19.92
N THR A 146 -2.96 11.84 -18.87
CA THR A 146 -4.09 11.96 -17.93
C THR A 146 -4.74 13.33 -18.02
N PHE A 147 -6.07 13.36 -18.10
CA PHE A 147 -6.87 14.58 -18.01
C PHE A 147 -7.19 14.95 -16.55
N ALA A 148 -7.43 16.24 -16.30
CA ALA A 148 -8.03 16.68 -15.04
C ALA A 148 -9.41 16.03 -14.81
N PRO A 149 -9.87 15.90 -13.55
CA PRO A 149 -11.21 15.39 -13.25
C PRO A 149 -12.29 16.19 -14.00
N GLY A 150 -13.16 15.49 -14.73
CA GLY A 150 -14.22 16.10 -15.52
C GLY A 150 -13.76 16.80 -16.81
N GLN A 151 -12.46 16.79 -17.11
CA GLN A 151 -11.92 17.35 -18.33
C GLN A 151 -11.79 16.28 -19.42
N SER A 152 -11.95 16.72 -20.66
CA SER A 152 -11.66 15.94 -21.86
C SER A 152 -11.42 16.93 -23.01
N ILE A 153 -11.02 16.43 -24.17
CA ILE A 153 -10.86 17.24 -25.37
C ILE A 153 -11.70 16.61 -26.49
N SER A 154 -12.13 17.38 -27.49
CA SER A 154 -12.87 16.87 -28.65
C SER A 154 -12.29 17.49 -29.91
N ASP A 155 -12.24 16.73 -31.00
CA ASP A 155 -11.70 17.20 -32.27
C ASP A 155 -12.84 17.65 -33.18
N TYR A 156 -12.63 18.74 -33.90
CA TYR A 156 -13.62 19.40 -34.73
C TYR A 156 -13.04 19.82 -36.09
N ILE A 157 -13.93 20.22 -36.98
CA ILE A 157 -13.60 20.65 -38.34
C ILE A 157 -12.89 22.00 -38.29
N ALA A 158 -11.72 22.08 -38.93
CA ALA A 158 -11.01 23.35 -39.12
C ALA A 158 -11.47 24.10 -40.40
N TYR A 159 -11.70 23.36 -41.48
CA TYR A 159 -12.16 23.82 -42.79
C TYR A 159 -13.04 22.79 -43.50
N ASP A 160 -14.01 23.24 -44.29
CA ASP A 160 -14.99 22.34 -44.93
C ASP A 160 -14.39 21.40 -46.01
N TYR A 161 -13.08 21.51 -46.29
CA TYR A 161 -12.34 20.73 -47.29
C TYR A 161 -11.24 19.83 -46.71
N GLY A 162 -11.13 19.70 -45.38
CA GLY A 162 -10.02 19.01 -44.69
C GLY A 162 -10.37 17.65 -44.10
N SER A 163 -9.32 16.85 -43.85
CA SER A 163 -9.38 15.55 -43.16
C SER A 163 -8.84 15.68 -41.73
N TYR A 164 -9.56 15.14 -40.74
CA TYR A 164 -9.29 15.34 -39.31
C TYR A 164 -9.08 14.01 -38.59
N LYS A 165 -7.98 13.87 -37.86
CA LYS A 165 -7.93 12.97 -36.70
C LYS A 165 -6.78 13.36 -35.78
N ALA A 166 -7.01 13.50 -34.49
CA ALA A 166 -5.94 13.27 -33.51
C ALA A 166 -6.10 11.83 -33.02
N ASP A 167 -5.11 10.97 -33.27
CA ASP A 167 -5.10 9.66 -32.61
C ASP A 167 -4.65 9.82 -31.17
N ARG A 168 -5.59 9.60 -30.25
CA ARG A 168 -5.35 9.62 -28.82
C ARG A 168 -5.02 8.21 -28.38
N ILE A 169 -3.74 7.97 -28.13
CA ILE A 169 -3.28 6.69 -27.59
C ILE A 169 -3.08 6.91 -26.09
N GLU A 170 -4.02 6.43 -25.28
CA GLU A 170 -4.02 6.61 -23.82
C GLU A 170 -2.82 5.92 -23.13
N ASP A 171 -2.23 4.90 -23.77
CA ASP A 171 -1.03 4.21 -23.28
C ASP A 171 0.28 5.00 -23.50
N ARG A 172 0.23 6.16 -24.15
CA ARG A 172 1.40 7.01 -24.40
C ARG A 172 1.37 8.20 -23.43
N LYS A 173 2.53 8.56 -22.88
CA LYS A 173 2.73 9.67 -21.93
C LYS A 173 2.60 11.06 -22.58
N TYR A 174 1.81 11.17 -23.66
CA TYR A 174 1.56 12.35 -24.48
C TYR A 174 0.33 12.12 -25.38
N MET A 175 -0.29 13.21 -25.82
CA MET A 175 -1.39 13.17 -26.79
C MET A 175 -0.81 13.46 -28.17
N GLU A 176 -1.08 12.58 -29.14
CA GLU A 176 -0.51 12.64 -30.48
C GLU A 176 -1.50 13.34 -31.43
N PHE A 177 -1.06 14.46 -31.98
CA PHE A 177 -1.68 15.12 -33.12
C PHE A 177 -0.92 14.66 -34.36
N HIS A 178 -1.64 14.11 -35.32
CA HIS A 178 -1.05 13.68 -36.59
C HIS A 178 -2.00 13.98 -37.73
N ALA A 179 -1.49 13.91 -38.94
CA ALA A 179 -2.26 14.07 -40.15
C ALA A 179 -2.76 12.70 -40.64
N ILE A 180 -4.02 12.61 -41.06
CA ILE A 180 -4.52 11.48 -41.85
C ILE A 180 -4.83 11.96 -43.24
N LYS A 181 -4.08 11.44 -44.21
CA LYS A 181 -4.29 11.70 -45.63
C LYS A 181 -5.63 11.10 -46.08
N LEU A 182 -6.65 11.92 -46.32
CA LEU A 182 -7.84 11.51 -47.07
C LEU A 182 -7.96 12.38 -48.33
N GLY A 183 -7.45 11.86 -49.44
CA GLY A 183 -7.62 12.46 -50.77
C GLY A 183 -6.41 13.23 -51.32
N SER A 184 -6.64 13.92 -52.45
CA SER A 184 -5.60 14.55 -53.29
C SER A 184 -5.45 16.06 -53.09
N SER A 185 -6.32 16.70 -52.30
CA SER A 185 -6.37 18.16 -52.19
C SER A 185 -6.89 18.58 -50.82
N GLY A 186 -5.99 19.00 -49.92
CA GLY A 186 -6.35 19.51 -48.59
C GLY A 186 -5.14 19.55 -47.67
N GLY A 187 -4.97 20.65 -46.93
CA GLY A 187 -4.00 20.70 -45.83
C GLY A 187 -4.46 19.79 -44.69
N ASN A 188 -3.52 19.13 -44.01
CA ASN A 188 -3.86 18.27 -42.89
C ASN A 188 -3.91 19.11 -41.62
N MET A 189 -5.11 19.39 -41.10
CA MET A 189 -5.30 20.28 -39.97
C MET A 189 -6.11 19.59 -38.89
N VAL A 190 -5.81 19.88 -37.63
CA VAL A 190 -6.54 19.35 -36.47
C VAL A 190 -6.91 20.52 -35.58
N TYR A 191 -8.20 20.68 -35.33
CA TYR A 191 -8.71 21.64 -34.34
C TYR A 191 -9.32 20.86 -33.18
N SER A 192 -8.80 21.06 -31.97
CA SER A 192 -9.23 20.33 -30.79
C SER A 192 -9.59 21.30 -29.66
N VAL A 193 -10.66 21.03 -28.94
CA VAL A 193 -11.22 21.96 -27.95
C VAL A 193 -11.42 21.22 -26.64
N PHE A 194 -10.88 21.78 -25.55
CA PHE A 194 -11.11 21.23 -24.21
C PHE A 194 -12.57 21.46 -23.82
N ASN A 195 -13.19 20.42 -23.25
CA ASN A 195 -14.63 20.34 -23.12
C ASN A 195 -15.18 21.14 -21.93
N ALA A 196 -14.38 21.26 -20.86
CA ALA A 196 -14.72 22.08 -19.69
C ALA A 196 -13.96 23.42 -19.72
N PRO A 197 -14.61 24.53 -19.30
CA PRO A 197 -13.96 25.82 -19.18
C PRO A 197 -12.99 25.85 -17.99
N ILE A 198 -12.11 26.84 -17.97
CA ILE A 198 -11.28 27.21 -16.82
C ILE A 198 -11.68 28.59 -16.31
N ASP A 199 -11.73 28.77 -15.00
CA ASP A 199 -11.76 30.10 -14.39
C ASP A 199 -10.35 30.69 -14.33
N LEU A 200 -10.14 31.81 -15.04
CA LEU A 200 -8.86 32.49 -15.13
C LEU A 200 -8.63 33.51 -14.01
N THR A 201 -9.58 33.69 -13.09
CA THR A 201 -9.36 34.55 -11.92
C THR A 201 -8.13 34.04 -11.13
N TYR A 202 -7.14 34.92 -10.95
CA TYR A 202 -5.86 34.60 -10.32
C TYR A 202 -5.03 33.54 -11.06
N VAL A 203 -5.11 33.53 -12.39
CA VAL A 203 -4.21 32.78 -13.27
C VAL A 203 -3.37 33.78 -14.06
N ASN A 204 -2.06 33.62 -14.09
CA ASN A 204 -1.14 34.52 -14.77
C ASN A 204 -0.84 34.07 -16.21
N LYS A 205 -0.72 32.76 -16.44
CA LYS A 205 -0.34 32.21 -17.74
C LYS A 205 -0.93 30.82 -18.01
N LEU A 206 -1.10 30.51 -19.29
CA LEU A 206 -1.18 29.14 -19.79
C LEU A 206 0.22 28.69 -20.21
N VAL A 207 0.60 27.48 -19.82
CA VAL A 207 1.84 26.80 -20.22
C VAL A 207 1.48 25.49 -20.92
N ILE A 208 1.97 25.32 -22.13
CA ILE A 208 1.82 24.09 -22.91
C ILE A 208 3.20 23.51 -23.21
N GLU A 209 3.45 22.29 -22.75
CA GLU A 209 4.64 21.54 -23.14
C GLU A 209 4.32 20.61 -24.30
N TYR A 210 5.12 20.69 -25.36
CA TYR A 210 4.94 19.88 -26.56
C TYR A 210 6.30 19.46 -27.14
N SER A 211 6.31 18.42 -27.96
CA SER A 211 7.44 18.09 -28.84
C SER A 211 6.90 17.74 -30.22
N VAL A 212 7.78 17.63 -31.21
CA VAL A 212 7.39 17.33 -32.59
C VAL A 212 8.22 16.20 -33.16
N TYR A 213 7.66 15.53 -34.17
CA TYR A 213 8.37 14.65 -35.07
C TYR A 213 8.13 15.12 -36.50
N MET A 214 9.16 15.73 -37.08
CA MET A 214 9.21 16.27 -38.43
C MET A 214 10.47 15.73 -39.12
N PRO A 215 10.38 14.62 -39.88
CA PRO A 215 11.54 13.99 -40.52
C PRO A 215 12.08 14.76 -41.73
N GLY A 216 11.33 15.74 -42.26
CA GLY A 216 11.72 16.62 -43.36
C GLY A 216 11.44 18.09 -43.06
N SER A 217 11.83 18.97 -43.98
CA SER A 217 11.58 20.41 -43.88
C SER A 217 10.28 20.79 -44.57
N ALA A 218 9.29 21.23 -43.79
CA ALA A 218 8.08 21.89 -44.28
C ALA A 218 7.53 22.77 -43.15
N THR A 219 6.56 23.62 -43.45
CA THR A 219 5.94 24.51 -42.46
C THR A 219 4.86 23.77 -41.68
N THR A 220 4.83 23.92 -40.36
CA THR A 220 3.77 23.44 -39.47
C THR A 220 3.47 24.52 -38.47
N PHE A 221 2.19 24.75 -38.22
CA PHE A 221 1.74 25.72 -37.22
C PHE A 221 1.15 24.96 -36.04
N PHE A 222 1.52 25.38 -34.84
CA PHE A 222 0.84 25.00 -33.62
C PHE A 222 0.33 26.25 -32.93
N GLU A 223 -0.97 26.30 -32.70
CA GLU A 223 -1.64 27.47 -32.15
C GLU A 223 -2.52 27.06 -30.97
N ALA A 224 -2.58 27.93 -29.97
CA ALA A 224 -3.47 27.80 -28.85
C ALA A 224 -4.27 29.09 -28.69
N PHE A 225 -5.57 28.93 -28.48
CA PHE A 225 -6.52 30.03 -28.33
C PHE A 225 -7.29 29.89 -27.03
N ILE A 226 -7.30 30.95 -26.24
CA ILE A 226 -8.22 31.18 -25.15
C ILE A 226 -9.43 31.92 -25.72
N THR A 227 -10.61 31.34 -25.57
CA THR A 227 -11.85 31.84 -26.18
C THR A 227 -12.91 32.11 -25.13
N ARG A 228 -13.78 33.10 -25.38
CA ARG A 228 -14.86 33.50 -24.45
C ARG A 228 -15.91 32.40 -24.26
N GLU A 229 -16.11 31.58 -25.28
CA GLU A 229 -17.15 30.58 -25.37
C GLU A 229 -16.56 29.32 -26.02
N LYS A 230 -17.22 28.17 -25.83
CA LYS A 230 -16.78 26.93 -26.46
C LYS A 230 -16.92 27.05 -27.98
N ASN A 231 -15.79 27.18 -28.66
CA ASN A 231 -15.76 27.26 -30.12
C ASN A 231 -15.52 25.89 -30.73
N ILE A 232 -16.44 25.40 -31.57
CA ILE A 232 -16.33 24.10 -32.25
C ILE A 232 -15.97 24.23 -33.74
N ARG A 233 -15.66 25.45 -34.21
CA ARG A 233 -15.29 25.73 -35.60
C ARG A 233 -14.09 26.66 -35.64
N TYR A 234 -12.98 26.21 -36.21
CA TYR A 234 -11.77 27.02 -36.30
C TYR A 234 -12.04 28.40 -36.95
N GLN A 235 -12.89 28.48 -37.98
CA GLN A 235 -13.18 29.73 -38.69
C GLN A 235 -13.84 30.82 -37.82
N ALA A 236 -14.45 30.44 -36.69
CA ALA A 236 -15.05 31.40 -35.76
C ALA A 236 -14.06 31.91 -34.69
N VAL A 237 -12.84 31.34 -34.62
CA VAL A 237 -11.90 31.59 -33.52
C VAL A 237 -11.49 33.05 -33.42
N ASP A 238 -11.29 33.73 -34.55
CA ASP A 238 -10.86 35.13 -34.59
C ASP A 238 -11.85 36.07 -33.89
N SER A 239 -13.14 35.76 -33.94
CA SER A 239 -14.19 36.57 -33.29
C SER A 239 -14.34 36.27 -31.79
N LEU A 240 -13.83 35.13 -31.32
CA LEU A 240 -14.03 34.63 -29.95
C LEU A 240 -12.75 34.64 -29.11
N SER A 241 -11.59 34.66 -29.75
CA SER A 241 -10.28 34.65 -29.11
C SER A 241 -10.07 35.90 -28.25
N ILE A 242 -9.58 35.69 -27.03
CA ILE A 242 -9.21 36.76 -26.09
C ILE A 242 -7.73 36.73 -25.73
N ALA A 243 -7.06 35.61 -25.97
CA ALA A 243 -5.61 35.49 -25.94
C ALA A 243 -5.22 34.30 -26.81
N SER A 244 -4.10 34.40 -27.52
CA SER A 244 -3.63 33.32 -28.37
C SER A 244 -2.11 33.37 -28.51
N GLN A 245 -1.53 32.22 -28.85
CA GLN A 245 -0.13 32.12 -29.23
C GLN A 245 -0.01 31.14 -30.39
N SER A 246 0.86 31.48 -31.35
CA SER A 246 1.18 30.66 -32.50
C SER A 246 2.68 30.38 -32.51
N VAL A 247 3.05 29.17 -32.90
CA VAL A 247 4.43 28.76 -33.15
C VAL A 247 4.50 28.16 -34.55
N GLU A 248 5.38 28.74 -35.36
CA GLU A 248 5.76 28.20 -36.66
C GLU A 248 6.98 27.29 -36.51
N ILE A 249 6.88 26.09 -37.06
CA ILE A 249 7.94 25.08 -37.06
C ILE A 249 8.28 24.75 -38.51
N THR A 250 9.50 25.07 -38.93
CA THR A 250 9.93 24.96 -40.34
C THR A 250 11.09 23.99 -40.57
N LYS A 251 11.77 23.59 -39.49
CA LYS A 251 12.98 22.77 -39.56
C LYS A 251 12.66 21.32 -39.20
N LYS A 252 13.38 20.41 -39.84
CA LYS A 252 13.44 18.99 -39.43
C LYS A 252 13.74 18.91 -37.93
N ASP A 253 12.91 18.17 -37.20
CA ASP A 253 13.10 17.88 -35.78
C ASP A 253 12.57 16.49 -35.48
N THR A 254 13.48 15.57 -35.20
CA THR A 254 13.18 14.20 -34.78
C THR A 254 13.78 13.89 -33.41
N SER A 255 14.22 14.94 -32.68
CA SER A 255 14.94 14.81 -31.41
C SER A 255 14.02 14.45 -30.25
N GLY A 256 12.73 14.76 -30.37
CA GLY A 256 11.78 14.67 -29.27
C GLY A 256 11.99 15.72 -28.18
N THR A 257 12.81 16.76 -28.42
CA THR A 257 13.03 17.86 -27.48
C THR A 257 11.70 18.51 -27.09
N ILE A 258 11.47 18.59 -25.78
CA ILE A 258 10.29 19.27 -25.22
C ILE A 258 10.51 20.78 -25.33
N ARG A 259 9.48 21.45 -25.82
CA ARG A 259 9.38 22.89 -26.01
C ARG A 259 8.18 23.41 -25.22
N THR A 260 8.17 24.70 -24.96
CA THR A 260 7.11 25.36 -24.20
C THR A 260 6.48 26.47 -25.04
N MET A 261 5.16 26.51 -25.05
CA MET A 261 4.36 27.65 -25.51
C MET A 261 3.72 28.28 -24.27
N GLU A 262 3.82 29.60 -24.14
CA GLU A 262 3.22 30.34 -23.04
C GLU A 262 2.25 31.40 -23.57
N ILE A 263 1.12 31.56 -22.90
CA ILE A 263 0.16 32.65 -23.15
C ILE A 263 -0.05 33.40 -21.84
N ASN A 264 0.20 34.71 -21.83
CA ASN A 264 -0.15 35.54 -20.69
C ASN A 264 -1.69 35.71 -20.62
N VAL A 265 -2.27 35.35 -19.48
CA VAL A 265 -3.71 35.51 -19.20
C VAL A 265 -3.97 36.31 -17.92
N SER A 266 -2.95 36.98 -17.36
CA SER A 266 -3.04 37.67 -16.06
C SER A 266 -4.03 38.83 -16.04
N ALA A 267 -4.33 39.40 -17.21
CA ALA A 267 -5.34 40.44 -17.36
C ALA A 267 -6.78 39.90 -17.44
N LEU A 268 -6.96 38.57 -17.50
CA LEU A 268 -8.26 37.92 -17.61
C LEU A 268 -8.74 37.49 -16.23
N SER A 269 -10.01 37.78 -15.92
CA SER A 269 -10.66 37.32 -14.68
C SER A 269 -12.08 36.88 -15.03
N ARG A 270 -12.17 35.69 -15.62
CA ARG A 270 -13.41 35.10 -16.14
C ARG A 270 -13.21 33.63 -16.50
N SER A 271 -14.33 32.92 -16.68
CA SER A 271 -14.32 31.62 -17.35
C SER A 271 -13.99 31.74 -18.84
N ALA A 272 -13.16 30.82 -19.35
CA ALA A 272 -12.77 30.74 -20.75
C ALA A 272 -12.54 29.29 -21.20
N TYR A 273 -12.50 29.06 -22.51
CA TYR A 273 -12.22 27.77 -23.12
C TYR A 273 -10.87 27.77 -23.83
N LEU A 274 -10.16 26.64 -23.76
CA LEU A 274 -8.93 26.41 -24.51
C LEU A 274 -9.22 25.58 -25.76
N SER A 275 -8.74 26.06 -26.90
CA SER A 275 -8.67 25.29 -28.13
C SER A 275 -7.27 25.29 -28.72
N LEU A 276 -6.93 24.21 -29.39
CA LEU A 276 -5.64 23.95 -30.02
C LEU A 276 -5.88 23.76 -31.51
N PHE A 277 -5.03 24.35 -32.33
CA PHE A 277 -5.00 24.14 -33.76
C PHE A 277 -3.61 23.68 -34.18
N VAL A 278 -3.54 22.63 -34.98
CA VAL A 278 -2.29 22.14 -35.55
C VAL A 278 -2.47 21.98 -37.05
N SER A 279 -1.61 22.59 -37.84
CA SER A 279 -1.58 22.46 -39.30
C SER A 279 -0.31 21.76 -39.74
N PHE A 280 -0.45 20.61 -40.37
CA PHE A 280 0.63 19.82 -40.96
C PHE A 280 0.63 19.94 -42.48
N THR A 281 1.77 20.37 -43.04
CA THR A 281 1.98 20.38 -44.49
C THR A 281 2.22 18.97 -45.05
N VAL A 282 2.68 18.03 -44.21
CA VAL A 282 3.04 16.65 -44.60
C VAL A 282 2.38 15.65 -43.65
N ASP A 283 1.88 14.54 -44.17
CA ASP A 283 1.16 13.51 -43.43
C ASP A 283 2.01 12.72 -42.41
N THR A 284 3.32 12.66 -42.63
CA THR A 284 4.28 12.03 -41.72
C THR A 284 4.59 12.84 -40.45
N PHE A 285 4.12 14.09 -40.37
CA PHE A 285 4.45 14.99 -39.27
C PHE A 285 3.53 14.76 -38.08
N LYS A 286 4.09 14.91 -36.88
CA LYS A 286 3.38 14.70 -35.63
C LYS A 286 3.74 15.77 -34.61
N LEU A 287 2.76 16.12 -33.78
CA LEU A 287 2.95 16.92 -32.59
C LEU A 287 2.51 16.10 -31.37
N PHE A 288 3.32 16.13 -30.32
CA PHE A 288 3.06 15.42 -29.07
C PHE A 288 2.85 16.44 -27.96
N LEU A 289 1.63 16.48 -27.43
CA LEU A 289 1.28 17.33 -26.29
C LEU A 289 1.61 16.58 -25.00
N HIS A 290 2.50 17.14 -24.16
CA HIS A 290 2.95 16.53 -22.91
C HIS A 290 2.20 17.07 -21.70
N SER A 291 1.91 18.38 -21.68
CA SER A 291 1.15 19.01 -20.60
C SER A 291 0.43 20.28 -21.03
N VAL A 292 -0.66 20.59 -20.34
CA VAL A 292 -1.44 21.84 -20.48
C VAL A 292 -1.80 22.30 -19.06
N LYS A 293 -1.24 23.44 -18.64
CA LYS A 293 -1.37 23.94 -17.26
C LYS A 293 -1.62 25.44 -17.23
N PHE A 294 -2.50 25.86 -16.33
CA PHE A 294 -2.75 27.25 -16.00
C PHE A 294 -2.08 27.58 -14.66
N GLU A 295 -1.20 28.59 -14.65
CA GLU A 295 -0.36 29.00 -13.49
C GLU A 295 -0.60 30.46 -13.10
#